data_AF-A0A7J4NUS6-F1
#
_entry.id   AF-A0A7J4NUS6-F1
#
_cell.length_a   1.000
_cell.length_b   1.000
_cell.length_c   1.000
_cell.angle_alpha   90.00
_cell.angle_beta   90.00
_cell.angle_gamma   90.00
#
_symmetry.space_group_name_H-M   'P 1'
#
loop_
_entity.id
_entity.type
_entity.pdbx_description
1 polymer ?
#
loop_
_entity_poly.entity_id
_entity_poly.type
_entity_poly.pdbx_seq_one_letter_code
_entity_poly.pdbx_strand_id
1 'polypeptide(L)'
;MQQIHINRNRINSIEFDDPKITIPLAPGNECSFELPIINYGSPTHVYLSVGDTLRKNVRFLYDNIYVANQEFAPVVIKLPDDITTLEGEIKVTTGYGSLTESFSVIIGEIPVASKPRSVIDVDDRLAHPNYGRDRTSSQRDWDVGSGKNPDKSRKKEMKFSFPEKFILPLLMILILEVILLVTFTFNLIDVMYGALAVSILIIILMVYAVMHLLAKNN
;
A
#
# COMPACT_ATOMS: atom_id res chain seq x y z
N MET A 1 -5.35 -1.83 -10.44
CA MET A 1 -6.18 -1.44 -9.27
C MET A 1 -5.49 -0.24 -8.65
N GLN A 2 -6.23 0.81 -8.32
CA GLN A 2 -5.68 2.03 -7.74
C GLN A 2 -5.03 1.76 -6.38
N GLN A 3 -3.93 2.45 -6.07
CA GLN A 3 -3.37 2.53 -4.71
C GLN A 3 -3.22 3.98 -4.28
N ILE A 4 -3.37 4.21 -2.97
CA ILE A 4 -3.07 5.48 -2.33
C ILE A 4 -1.77 5.30 -1.57
N HIS A 5 -0.80 6.17 -1.82
CA HIS A 5 0.44 6.24 -1.08
C HIS A 5 0.45 7.50 -0.22
N ILE A 6 0.92 7.38 1.02
CA ILE A 6 1.01 8.49 1.96
C ILE A 6 2.42 8.53 2.53
N ASN A 7 2.97 9.73 2.68
CA ASN A 7 4.30 9.98 3.20
C ASN A 7 5.42 9.35 2.34
N ARG A 8 5.18 9.04 1.06
CA ARG A 8 6.17 8.37 0.20
C ARG A 8 7.28 9.33 -0.24
N ASN A 9 6.91 10.51 -0.75
CA ASN A 9 7.87 11.48 -1.27
C ASN A 9 8.22 12.56 -0.25
N ARG A 10 7.26 13.00 0.59
CA ARG A 10 7.50 13.99 1.67
C ARG A 10 6.53 13.78 2.83
N ILE A 11 6.77 14.43 3.96
CA ILE A 11 5.83 14.40 5.09
C ILE A 11 4.47 14.92 4.63
N ASN A 12 3.43 14.15 4.97
CA ASN A 12 2.03 14.32 4.58
C ASN A 12 1.77 14.32 3.08
N SER A 13 2.69 13.90 2.20
CA SER A 13 2.33 13.73 0.79
C SER A 13 1.26 12.66 0.63
N ILE A 14 0.44 12.86 -0.39
CA ILE A 14 -0.50 11.88 -0.90
C ILE A 14 -0.15 11.68 -2.38
N GLU A 15 0.00 10.44 -2.79
CA GLU A 15 0.26 10.06 -4.17
C GLU A 15 -0.68 8.94 -4.62
N PHE A 16 -0.92 8.88 -5.92
CA PHE A 16 -1.80 7.92 -6.57
C PHE A 16 -1.02 7.19 -7.67
N ASP A 17 -1.29 5.90 -7.86
CA ASP A 17 -0.73 5.14 -8.98
C ASP A 17 -1.16 5.73 -10.33
N ASP A 18 -2.47 5.88 -10.51
CA ASP A 18 -3.05 6.52 -11.69
C ASP A 18 -3.79 7.80 -11.29
N PRO A 19 -3.70 8.89 -12.09
CA PRO A 19 -4.48 10.11 -11.85
C PRO A 19 -5.96 9.92 -12.17
N LYS A 20 -6.30 8.86 -12.92
CA LYS A 20 -7.66 8.55 -13.35
C LYS A 20 -7.85 7.05 -13.48
N ILE A 21 -8.92 6.53 -12.88
CA ILE A 21 -9.30 5.13 -12.98
C ILE A 21 -10.67 4.94 -13.61
N THR A 22 -10.93 3.73 -14.08
CA THR A 22 -12.23 3.34 -14.58
C THR A 22 -12.71 2.04 -13.97
N ILE A 23 -13.96 2.07 -13.52
CA ILE A 23 -14.63 0.97 -12.85
C ILE A 23 -15.76 0.50 -13.76
N PRO A 24 -15.59 -0.65 -14.44
CA PRO A 24 -16.62 -1.19 -15.31
C PRO A 24 -17.80 -1.65 -14.46
N LEU A 25 -18.97 -1.04 -14.68
CA LEU A 25 -20.20 -1.38 -13.98
C LEU A 25 -21.39 -1.12 -14.92
N ALA A 26 -22.25 -2.12 -15.10
CA ALA A 26 -23.47 -1.96 -15.89
C ALA A 26 -24.53 -1.15 -15.11
N PRO A 27 -25.43 -0.42 -15.79
CA PRO A 27 -26.54 0.27 -15.14
C PRO A 27 -27.38 -0.68 -14.27
N GLY A 28 -27.80 -0.21 -13.11
CA GLY A 28 -28.60 -0.98 -12.15
C GLY A 28 -27.81 -1.86 -11.19
N ASN A 29 -26.53 -2.09 -11.47
CA ASN A 29 -25.69 -2.98 -10.67
C ASN A 29 -24.96 -2.26 -9.53
N GLU A 30 -24.48 -3.06 -8.60
CA GLU A 30 -23.64 -2.68 -7.49
C GLU A 30 -22.34 -3.48 -7.55
N CYS A 31 -21.22 -2.83 -7.20
CA CYS A 31 -19.95 -3.51 -6.99
C CYS A 31 -19.26 -2.98 -5.73
N SER A 32 -18.40 -3.81 -5.14
CA SER A 32 -17.54 -3.42 -4.04
C SER A 32 -16.10 -3.83 -4.32
N PHE A 33 -15.17 -3.03 -3.82
CA PHE A 33 -13.75 -3.33 -3.90
C PHE A 33 -13.01 -2.68 -2.73
N GLU A 34 -11.77 -3.10 -2.53
CA GLU A 34 -10.88 -2.53 -1.53
C GLU A 34 -9.90 -1.57 -2.19
N LEU A 35 -9.76 -0.38 -1.62
CA LEU A 35 -8.78 0.62 -2.02
C LEU A 35 -7.59 0.57 -1.06
N PRO A 36 -6.42 0.04 -1.47
CA PRO A 36 -5.23 -0.04 -0.63
C PRO A 36 -4.67 1.35 -0.33
N ILE A 37 -4.34 1.58 0.93
CA ILE A 37 -3.69 2.80 1.43
C ILE A 37 -2.40 2.38 2.12
N ILE A 38 -1.25 2.83 1.60
CA ILE A 38 0.07 2.49 2.11
C ILE A 38 0.74 3.75 2.66
N ASN A 39 1.06 3.72 3.94
CA ASN A 39 1.78 4.76 4.65
C ASN A 39 3.26 4.40 4.80
N TYR A 40 4.14 5.26 4.30
CA TYR A 40 5.60 5.10 4.36
C TYR A 40 6.24 5.85 5.54
N GLY A 41 5.45 6.57 6.35
CA GLY A 41 5.90 7.41 7.45
C GLY A 41 5.30 7.00 8.79
N SER A 42 5.20 7.97 9.71
CA SER A 42 4.55 7.76 11.00
C SER A 42 3.05 7.47 10.81
N PRO A 43 2.42 6.64 11.68
CA PRO A 43 1.00 6.37 11.62
C PRO A 43 0.16 7.65 11.57
N THR A 44 -0.84 7.68 10.68
CA THR A 44 -1.65 8.88 10.43
C THR A 44 -3.11 8.55 10.17
N HIS A 45 -3.99 9.50 10.45
CA HIS A 45 -5.37 9.44 10.03
C HIS A 45 -5.53 9.90 8.58
N VAL A 46 -6.35 9.18 7.85
CA VAL A 46 -6.69 9.43 6.45
C VAL A 46 -8.19 9.54 6.35
N TYR A 47 -8.64 10.67 5.84
CA TYR A 47 -10.05 10.90 5.58
C TYR A 47 -10.33 10.75 4.08
N LEU A 48 -11.28 9.89 3.74
CA LEU A 48 -11.74 9.63 2.38
C LEU A 48 -13.08 10.31 2.16
N SER A 49 -13.19 11.03 1.06
CA SER A 49 -14.46 11.60 0.63
C SER A 49 -14.60 11.53 -0.88
N VAL A 50 -15.79 11.82 -1.37
CA VAL A 50 -16.12 11.81 -2.80
C VAL A 50 -16.59 13.19 -3.22
N GLY A 51 -16.33 13.55 -4.46
CA GLY A 51 -16.92 14.74 -5.09
C GLY A 51 -18.45 14.64 -5.17
N ASP A 52 -19.10 15.79 -5.35
CA ASP A 52 -20.57 15.90 -5.31
C ASP A 52 -21.28 15.01 -6.33
N THR A 53 -20.66 14.79 -7.50
CA THR A 53 -21.20 13.94 -8.57
C THR A 53 -21.29 12.48 -8.15
N LEU A 54 -20.34 11.98 -7.36
CA LEU A 54 -20.28 10.58 -6.93
C LEU A 54 -20.99 10.33 -5.59
N ARG A 55 -21.37 11.39 -4.87
CA ARG A 55 -21.82 11.33 -3.46
C ARG A 55 -23.01 10.40 -3.20
N LYS A 56 -23.90 10.23 -4.18
CA LYS A 56 -25.07 9.34 -4.07
C LYS A 56 -24.76 7.89 -4.44
N ASN A 57 -23.67 7.66 -5.15
CA ASN A 57 -23.39 6.41 -5.87
C ASN A 57 -22.18 5.68 -5.31
N VAL A 58 -21.24 6.40 -4.71
CA VAL A 58 -20.01 5.86 -4.13
C VAL A 58 -20.05 6.11 -2.63
N ARG A 59 -19.83 5.05 -1.85
CA ARG A 59 -19.76 5.12 -0.39
C ARG A 59 -18.55 4.35 0.12
N PHE A 60 -17.83 4.96 1.04
CA PHE A 60 -16.87 4.27 1.88
C PHE A 60 -17.59 3.65 3.08
N LEU A 61 -17.23 2.42 3.45
CA LEU A 61 -17.72 1.83 4.70
C LEU A 61 -17.14 2.57 5.91
N TYR A 62 -15.89 2.99 5.80
CA TYR A 62 -15.16 3.79 6.78
C TYR A 62 -14.48 4.93 6.04
N ASP A 63 -14.80 6.17 6.42
CA ASP A 63 -14.25 7.38 5.81
C ASP A 63 -13.03 7.93 6.59
N ASN A 64 -12.90 7.65 7.88
CA ASN A 64 -11.72 8.02 8.69
C ASN A 64 -10.95 6.78 9.14
N ILE A 65 -9.76 6.58 8.56
CA ILE A 65 -8.97 5.36 8.73
C ILE A 65 -7.63 5.72 9.37
N TYR A 66 -7.23 4.95 10.39
CA TYR A 66 -5.89 5.04 10.98
C TYR A 66 -4.94 4.10 10.25
N VAL A 67 -3.94 4.65 9.55
CA VAL A 67 -3.04 3.88 8.68
C VAL A 67 -1.64 3.85 9.28
N ALA A 68 -1.25 2.72 9.87
CA ALA A 68 0.09 2.54 10.45
C ALA A 68 1.13 2.05 9.42
N ASN A 69 0.72 1.15 8.53
CA ASN A 69 1.55 0.59 7.45
C ASN A 69 0.69 0.53 6.18
N GLN A 70 -0.27 -0.39 6.17
CA GLN A 70 -1.11 -0.64 5.02
C GLN A 70 -2.49 -1.01 5.53
N GLU A 71 -3.49 -0.32 5.01
CA GLU A 71 -4.89 -0.58 5.31
C GLU A 71 -5.69 -0.64 4.01
N PHE A 72 -6.88 -1.22 4.08
CA PHE A 72 -7.77 -1.39 2.95
C PHE A 72 -9.07 -0.67 3.25
N ALA A 73 -9.41 0.32 2.42
CA ALA A 73 -10.66 1.04 2.53
C ALA A 73 -11.74 0.35 1.67
N PRO A 74 -12.81 -0.21 2.26
CA PRO A 74 -13.87 -0.83 1.48
C PRO A 74 -14.73 0.26 0.82
N VAL A 75 -14.86 0.17 -0.51
CA VAL A 75 -15.65 1.06 -1.35
C VAL A 75 -16.81 0.30 -1.94
N VAL A 76 -18.01 0.86 -1.81
CA VAL A 76 -19.23 0.35 -2.44
C VAL A 76 -19.69 1.35 -3.48
N ILE A 77 -19.98 0.85 -4.68
CA ILE A 77 -20.42 1.64 -5.82
C ILE A 77 -21.73 1.07 -6.34
N LYS A 78 -22.74 1.93 -6.46
CA LYS A 78 -24.03 1.61 -7.05
C LYS A 78 -24.32 2.53 -8.23
N LEU A 79 -24.50 1.94 -9.41
CA LEU A 79 -24.89 2.67 -10.61
C LEU A 79 -26.42 2.55 -10.81
N PRO A 80 -27.16 3.66 -10.91
CA PRO A 80 -28.60 3.65 -11.16
C PRO A 80 -28.93 3.10 -12.57
N ASP A 81 -30.16 2.65 -12.77
CA ASP A 81 -30.62 2.10 -14.05
C ASP A 81 -30.64 3.14 -15.19
N ASP A 82 -30.81 4.43 -14.85
CA ASP A 82 -30.93 5.55 -15.79
C ASP A 82 -29.58 6.16 -16.20
N ILE A 83 -28.47 5.74 -15.58
CA ILE A 83 -27.15 6.32 -15.80
C ILE A 83 -26.20 5.27 -16.38
N THR A 84 -25.68 5.54 -17.57
CA THR A 84 -24.72 4.67 -18.27
C THR A 84 -23.26 4.93 -17.86
N THR A 85 -22.93 6.17 -17.52
CA THR A 85 -21.58 6.57 -17.12
C THR A 85 -21.65 7.72 -16.13
N LEU A 86 -20.84 7.65 -15.09
CA LEU A 86 -20.69 8.66 -14.06
C LEU A 86 -19.22 9.00 -13.88
N GLU A 87 -18.89 10.29 -13.88
CA GLU A 87 -17.52 10.78 -13.66
C GLU A 87 -17.47 11.68 -12.43
N GLY A 88 -16.38 11.57 -11.67
CA GLY A 88 -16.08 12.47 -10.57
C GLY A 88 -14.72 12.18 -9.97
N GLU A 89 -14.58 12.46 -8.68
CA GLU A 89 -13.31 12.36 -7.98
C GLU A 89 -13.47 11.72 -6.60
N ILE A 90 -12.44 10.97 -6.21
CA ILE A 90 -12.22 10.54 -4.82
C ILE A 90 -11.16 11.45 -4.23
N LYS A 91 -11.44 12.01 -3.07
CA LYS A 91 -10.58 12.92 -2.31
C LYS A 91 -10.00 12.20 -1.11
N VAL A 92 -8.71 12.38 -0.91
CA VAL A 92 -7.96 11.85 0.22
C VAL A 92 -7.39 13.03 0.99
N THR A 93 -7.64 13.08 2.28
CA THR A 93 -7.20 14.15 3.17
C THR A 93 -6.36 13.57 4.31
N THR A 94 -5.20 14.16 4.58
CA THR A 94 -4.31 13.77 5.68
C THR A 94 -3.69 14.99 6.38
N GLY A 95 -2.79 14.77 7.33
CA GLY A 95 -2.09 15.82 8.05
C GLY A 95 -3.03 16.69 8.87
N TYR A 96 -3.99 16.09 9.58
CA TYR A 96 -5.04 16.79 10.33
C TYR A 96 -5.88 17.75 9.47
N GLY A 97 -6.11 17.40 8.20
CA GLY A 97 -6.91 18.23 7.29
C GLY A 97 -6.11 19.27 6.52
N SER A 98 -4.79 19.35 6.73
CA SER A 98 -3.95 20.36 6.06
C SER A 98 -3.65 20.05 4.60
N LEU A 99 -3.78 18.79 4.17
CA LEU A 99 -3.46 18.39 2.81
C LEU A 99 -4.55 17.48 2.25
N THR A 100 -5.07 17.83 1.07
CA THR A 100 -6.08 17.06 0.34
C THR A 100 -5.63 16.93 -1.10
N GLU A 101 -5.65 15.71 -1.61
CA GLU A 101 -5.38 15.39 -3.01
C GLU A 101 -6.52 14.52 -3.55
N SER A 102 -6.71 14.50 -4.87
CA SER A 102 -7.76 13.70 -5.50
C SER A 102 -7.32 13.02 -6.79
N PHE A 103 -8.03 11.96 -7.14
CA PHE A 103 -7.91 11.28 -8.44
C PHE A 103 -9.29 11.11 -9.07
N SER A 104 -9.34 11.11 -10.41
CA SER A 104 -10.58 11.00 -11.15
C SER A 104 -11.07 9.55 -11.24
N VAL A 105 -12.38 9.36 -11.19
CA VAL A 105 -13.03 8.05 -11.28
C VAL A 105 -14.13 8.13 -12.32
N ILE A 106 -14.08 7.22 -13.29
CA ILE A 106 -15.20 6.94 -14.19
C ILE A 106 -15.83 5.61 -13.77
N ILE A 107 -17.16 5.58 -13.64
CA ILE A 107 -17.95 4.39 -13.34
C ILE A 107 -18.92 4.20 -14.49
N GLY A 108 -18.97 2.99 -15.07
CA GLY A 108 -19.92 2.70 -16.14
C GLY A 108 -19.34 1.82 -17.24
N GLU A 109 -20.12 1.64 -18.29
CA GLU A 109 -19.64 1.01 -19.52
C GLU A 109 -18.68 1.95 -20.25
N ILE A 110 -17.43 1.52 -20.39
CA ILE A 110 -16.48 2.20 -21.24
C ILE A 110 -16.82 1.76 -22.67
N PRO A 111 -17.16 2.67 -23.61
CA PRO A 111 -17.10 2.32 -25.01
C PRO A 111 -15.63 1.97 -25.27
N VAL A 112 -15.35 0.71 -25.60
CA VAL A 112 -14.01 0.23 -25.91
C VAL A 112 -13.49 1.09 -27.06
N ALA A 113 -12.76 2.15 -26.72
CA ALA A 113 -11.90 2.82 -27.66
C ALA A 113 -10.84 1.78 -27.98
N SER A 114 -11.07 1.05 -29.07
CA SER A 114 -10.13 0.13 -29.69
C SER A 114 -8.75 0.74 -29.61
N LYS A 115 -7.86 0.15 -28.80
CA LYS A 115 -6.43 0.41 -28.90
C LYS A 115 -6.10 0.41 -30.40
N PRO A 116 -5.50 1.48 -30.98
CA PRO A 116 -4.94 1.33 -32.30
C PRO A 116 -3.97 0.15 -32.21
N ARG A 117 -4.25 -0.88 -33.01
CA ARG A 117 -3.39 -2.03 -33.19
C ARG A 117 -2.02 -1.43 -33.50
N SER A 118 -1.08 -1.51 -32.57
CA SER A 118 0.30 -1.11 -32.88
C SER A 118 0.72 -2.02 -34.01
N VAL A 119 0.78 -1.48 -35.22
CA VAL A 119 1.47 -2.13 -36.32
C VAL A 119 2.91 -2.22 -35.83
N ILE A 120 3.31 -3.41 -35.41
CA ILE A 120 4.70 -3.71 -35.13
C ILE A 120 5.37 -3.56 -36.48
N ASP A 121 6.13 -2.49 -36.67
CA ASP A 121 6.91 -2.26 -37.87
C ASP A 121 8.05 -3.28 -37.85
N VAL A 122 7.91 -4.33 -38.65
CA VAL A 122 8.92 -5.39 -38.77
C VAL A 122 10.01 -4.84 -39.68
N ASP A 123 11.15 -4.48 -39.10
CA ASP A 123 12.30 -4.00 -39.86
C ASP A 123 12.88 -5.14 -40.72
N ASP A 124 12.58 -5.12 -42.02
CA ASP A 124 13.02 -6.10 -43.02
C ASP A 124 14.55 -6.17 -43.22
N ARG A 125 15.31 -5.25 -42.61
CA ARG A 125 16.78 -5.22 -42.71
C ARG A 125 17.48 -6.40 -42.04
N LEU A 126 16.79 -7.16 -41.21
CA LEU A 126 17.34 -8.35 -40.53
C LEU A 126 17.26 -9.63 -41.38
N ALA A 127 16.62 -9.60 -42.55
CA ALA A 127 16.38 -10.79 -43.38
C ALA A 127 17.49 -11.10 -44.41
N HIS A 128 18.59 -10.35 -44.45
CA HIS A 128 19.64 -10.53 -45.47
C HIS A 128 21.00 -10.88 -44.84
N PRO A 129 21.62 -12.03 -45.20
CA PRO A 129 22.97 -12.35 -44.75
C PRO A 129 23.98 -11.52 -45.55
N ASN A 130 24.79 -10.73 -44.85
CA ASN A 130 25.81 -9.88 -45.46
C ASN A 130 27.04 -10.74 -45.86
N TYR A 131 27.29 -10.85 -47.18
CA TYR A 131 28.42 -11.59 -47.75
C TYR A 131 29.45 -10.60 -48.37
N GLY A 132 30.68 -10.59 -47.82
CA GLY A 132 31.91 -10.10 -48.48
C GLY A 132 32.25 -8.61 -48.31
N ARG A 133 33.35 -8.28 -47.61
CA ARG A 133 34.69 -7.84 -48.12
C ARG A 133 34.68 -6.41 -48.72
N ASP A 134 35.61 -5.48 -48.45
CA ASP A 134 36.99 -5.53 -47.97
C ASP A 134 37.45 -4.12 -47.47
N ARG A 135 38.36 -4.12 -46.50
CA ARG A 135 39.50 -3.21 -46.22
C ARG A 135 39.47 -1.73 -46.67
N THR A 136 39.73 -0.78 -45.75
CA THR A 136 41.04 -0.08 -45.65
C THR A 136 41.23 0.60 -44.29
N SER A 137 42.50 0.70 -43.90
CA SER A 137 43.14 1.16 -42.68
C SER A 137 42.83 2.58 -42.19
N SER A 138 42.76 2.75 -40.86
CA SER A 138 43.54 3.80 -40.21
C SER A 138 43.93 3.38 -38.79
N GLN A 139 45.16 3.75 -38.45
CA GLN A 139 46.01 3.30 -37.37
C GLN A 139 46.05 4.36 -36.26
N ARG A 140 46.40 3.92 -35.03
CA ARG A 140 46.66 4.65 -33.76
C ARG A 140 45.50 4.57 -32.75
N ASP A 141 45.69 4.32 -31.47
CA ASP A 141 46.87 4.07 -30.63
C ASP A 141 46.35 3.27 -29.43
N TRP A 142 47.15 2.33 -28.93
CA TRP A 142 46.87 1.60 -27.69
C TRP A 142 47.44 2.39 -26.51
N ASP A 143 46.57 2.83 -25.60
CA ASP A 143 46.99 3.22 -24.26
C ASP A 143 46.35 2.30 -23.22
N VAL A 144 47.22 1.72 -22.39
CA VAL A 144 46.92 0.68 -21.42
C VAL A 144 46.65 1.35 -20.08
N GLY A 145 45.38 1.37 -19.68
CA GLY A 145 44.94 1.93 -18.40
C GLY A 145 44.11 0.93 -17.60
N SER A 146 44.79 0.15 -16.77
CA SER A 146 44.25 -0.73 -15.73
C SER A 146 43.29 0.01 -14.79
N GLY A 147 42.10 -0.55 -14.53
CA GLY A 147 41.17 0.01 -13.54
C GLY A 147 39.91 -0.83 -13.35
N LYS A 148 40.04 -1.94 -12.63
CA LYS A 148 38.93 -2.78 -12.17
C LYS A 148 38.07 -2.04 -11.13
N ASN A 149 36.76 -2.11 -11.30
CA ASN A 149 35.75 -2.65 -10.35
C ASN A 149 34.52 -1.72 -10.17
N PRO A 150 33.29 -2.24 -10.36
CA PRO A 150 32.05 -1.50 -10.09
C PRO A 150 31.75 -1.48 -8.59
N ASP A 151 31.40 -0.30 -8.08
CA ASP A 151 31.05 -0.09 -6.69
C ASP A 151 29.70 -0.76 -6.36
N LYS A 152 29.71 -1.48 -5.23
CA LYS A 152 28.65 -2.36 -4.77
C LYS A 152 27.53 -1.54 -4.15
N SER A 153 26.32 -1.75 -4.66
CA SER A 153 25.06 -1.38 -4.02
C SER A 153 25.02 -1.94 -2.59
N ARG A 154 25.15 -1.04 -1.63
CA ARG A 154 25.16 -1.31 -0.19
C ARG A 154 23.75 -1.69 0.27
N LYS A 155 23.41 -2.98 0.24
CA LYS A 155 22.27 -3.54 1.00
C LYS A 155 22.51 -3.25 2.49
N LYS A 156 21.78 -2.29 3.04
CA LYS A 156 21.64 -2.12 4.49
C LYS A 156 20.65 -3.17 4.98
N GLU A 157 21.16 -4.29 5.48
CA GLU A 157 20.38 -5.16 6.36
C GLU A 157 20.07 -4.38 7.65
N MET A 158 18.81 -4.04 7.89
CA MET A 158 18.36 -3.60 9.21
C MET A 158 18.39 -4.80 10.13
N LYS A 159 19.52 -4.98 10.82
CA LYS A 159 19.59 -5.84 12.00
C LYS A 159 18.82 -5.13 13.11
N PHE A 160 17.56 -5.53 13.31
CA PHE A 160 16.78 -5.11 14.47
C PHE A 160 17.32 -5.86 15.69
N SER A 161 18.36 -5.31 16.32
CA SER A 161 18.90 -5.85 17.56
C SER A 161 17.91 -5.53 18.68
N PHE A 162 16.99 -6.45 18.98
CA PHE A 162 16.27 -6.41 20.24
C PHE A 162 17.31 -6.53 21.36
N PRO A 163 17.28 -5.66 22.38
CA PRO A 163 18.20 -5.81 23.50
C PRO A 163 17.91 -7.15 24.17
N GLU A 164 18.94 -7.98 24.40
CA GLU A 164 18.80 -9.35 24.92
C GLU A 164 17.93 -9.46 26.18
N LYS A 165 17.80 -8.35 26.93
CA LYS A 165 16.98 -8.22 28.14
C LYS A 165 15.47 -8.21 27.88
N PHE A 166 15.00 -8.04 26.64
CA PHE A 166 13.56 -7.99 26.31
C PHE A 166 13.01 -9.29 25.71
N ILE A 167 13.87 -10.25 25.36
CA ILE A 167 13.45 -11.48 24.70
C ILE A 167 12.69 -12.39 25.69
N LEU A 168 13.21 -12.52 26.91
CA LEU A 168 12.62 -13.37 27.95
C LEU A 168 11.19 -12.96 28.37
N PRO A 169 10.90 -11.68 28.71
CA PRO A 169 9.54 -11.29 29.09
C PRO A 169 8.56 -11.36 27.91
N LEU A 170 9.00 -11.01 26.69
CA LEU A 170 8.16 -11.11 25.49
C LEU A 170 7.75 -12.56 25.21
N LEU A 171 8.69 -13.50 25.33
CA LEU A 171 8.43 -14.92 25.15
C LEU A 171 7.48 -15.47 26.22
N MET A 172 7.61 -15.04 27.48
CA MET A 172 6.69 -15.42 28.56
C MET A 172 5.26 -14.94 28.30
N ILE A 173 5.10 -13.72 27.79
CA ILE A 173 3.79 -13.16 27.44
C ILE A 173 3.17 -13.92 26.25
N LEU A 174 3.97 -14.20 25.22
CA LEU A 174 3.52 -14.98 24.06
C LEU A 174 3.03 -16.37 24.48
N ILE A 175 3.79 -17.05 25.35
CA ILE A 175 3.40 -18.38 25.87
C ILE A 175 2.10 -18.28 26.67
N LEU A 176 1.94 -17.23 27.48
CA LEU A 176 0.71 -17.01 28.26
C LEU A 176 -0.52 -16.78 27.35
N GLU A 177 -0.36 -16.01 26.27
CA GLU A 177 -1.42 -15.81 25.27
C GLU A 177 -1.82 -17.12 24.59
N VAL A 178 -0.86 -17.94 24.21
CA VAL A 178 -1.12 -19.25 23.59
C VAL A 178 -1.85 -20.18 24.55
N ILE A 179 -1.45 -20.22 25.83
CA ILE A 179 -2.14 -21.02 26.85
C ILE A 179 -3.59 -20.55 27.00
N LEU A 180 -3.82 -19.23 27.06
CA LEU A 180 -5.16 -18.66 27.20
C LEU A 180 -6.03 -19.01 25.99
N LEU A 181 -5.49 -18.91 24.77
CA LEU A 181 -6.20 -19.26 23.54
C LEU A 181 -6.55 -20.76 23.49
N VAL A 182 -5.63 -21.63 23.90
CA VAL A 182 -5.88 -23.08 24.02
C VAL A 182 -7.00 -23.33 25.03
N THR A 183 -6.92 -22.78 26.24
CA THR A 183 -7.97 -22.99 27.26
C THR A 183 -9.35 -22.50 26.82
N PHE A 184 -9.41 -21.42 26.03
CA PHE A 184 -10.62 -20.90 25.41
C PHE A 184 -11.18 -21.85 24.34
N THR A 185 -10.35 -22.32 23.41
CA THR A 185 -10.78 -23.23 22.32
C THR A 185 -11.33 -24.56 22.83
N PHE A 186 -10.80 -25.05 23.95
CA PHE A 186 -11.25 -26.30 24.56
C PHE A 186 -12.38 -26.09 25.59
N ASN A 187 -12.97 -24.88 25.71
CA ASN A 187 -14.04 -24.55 26.65
C ASN A 187 -13.75 -25.00 28.11
N LEU A 188 -12.48 -25.03 28.54
CA LEU A 188 -12.15 -25.36 29.94
C LEU A 188 -12.51 -24.23 30.91
N ILE A 189 -12.77 -23.04 30.38
CA ILE A 189 -12.98 -21.81 31.14
C ILE A 189 -14.19 -21.10 30.54
N ASP A 190 -15.16 -20.69 31.38
CA ASP A 190 -16.29 -19.88 30.90
C ASP A 190 -15.78 -18.59 30.26
N VAL A 191 -16.44 -18.15 29.19
CA VAL A 191 -16.12 -16.93 28.42
C VAL A 191 -15.89 -15.71 29.32
N MET A 192 -16.61 -15.64 30.45
CA MET A 192 -16.48 -14.59 31.45
C MET A 192 -15.09 -14.55 32.11
N TYR A 193 -14.54 -15.71 32.49
CA TYR A 193 -13.21 -15.79 33.11
C TYR A 193 -12.09 -15.57 32.09
N GLY A 194 -12.28 -16.00 30.84
CA GLY A 194 -11.35 -15.70 29.75
C GLY A 194 -11.22 -14.20 29.50
N ALA A 195 -12.35 -13.49 29.41
CA ALA A 195 -12.37 -12.03 29.25
C ALA A 195 -11.71 -11.30 30.44
N LEU A 196 -11.94 -11.75 31.67
CA LEU A 196 -11.29 -11.20 32.86
C LEU A 196 -9.78 -11.39 32.82
N ALA A 197 -9.28 -12.57 32.46
CA ALA A 197 -7.85 -12.84 32.37
C ALA A 197 -7.16 -11.93 31.33
N VAL A 198 -7.78 -11.73 30.16
CA VAL A 198 -7.27 -10.81 29.13
C VAL A 198 -7.26 -9.37 29.64
N SER A 199 -8.31 -8.91 30.33
CA SER A 199 -8.34 -7.55 30.89
C SER A 199 -7.22 -7.31 31.91
N ILE A 200 -6.95 -8.28 32.78
CA ILE A 200 -5.87 -8.20 33.78
C ILE A 200 -4.51 -8.14 33.09
N LEU A 201 -4.30 -8.95 32.05
CA LEU A 201 -3.07 -8.96 31.27
C LEU A 201 -2.80 -7.60 30.61
N ILE A 202 -3.81 -6.99 29.99
CA ILE A 202 -3.71 -5.67 29.37
C ILE A 202 -3.33 -4.61 30.40
N ILE A 203 -3.94 -4.63 31.59
CA ILE A 203 -3.63 -3.70 32.68
C ILE A 203 -2.17 -3.86 33.13
N ILE A 204 -1.70 -5.09 33.33
CA ILE A 204 -0.31 -5.38 33.71
C ILE A 204 0.67 -4.84 32.66
N LEU A 205 0.37 -5.05 31.38
CA LEU A 205 1.20 -4.57 30.27
C LEU A 205 1.25 -3.05 30.22
N MET A 206 0.12 -2.39 30.43
CA MET A 206 0.04 -0.93 30.48
C MET A 206 0.85 -0.37 31.65
N VAL A 207 0.72 -0.94 32.85
CA VAL A 207 1.51 -0.53 34.03
C VAL A 207 3.00 -0.74 33.79
N TYR A 208 3.39 -1.88 33.21
CA TYR A 208 4.78 -2.16 32.85
C TYR A 208 5.32 -1.13 31.86
N ALA A 209 4.55 -0.80 30.81
CA ALA A 209 4.93 0.20 29.82
C ALA A 209 5.12 1.59 30.44
N VAL A 210 4.23 2.00 31.34
CA VAL A 210 4.34 3.28 32.06
C VAL A 210 5.56 3.30 32.97
N MET A 211 5.76 2.26 33.79
CA MET A 211 6.92 2.15 34.67
C MET A 211 8.23 2.17 33.89
N HIS A 212 8.27 1.50 32.73
CA HIS A 212 9.44 1.51 31.86
C HIS A 212 9.69 2.88 31.22
N LEU A 213 8.65 3.59 30.81
CA LEU A 213 8.75 4.94 30.24
C LEU A 213 9.27 5.93 31.29
N LEU A 214 8.80 5.83 32.52
CA LEU A 214 9.30 6.63 33.65
C LEU A 214 10.75 6.30 34.00
N ALA A 215 11.12 5.02 34.00
CA ALA A 215 12.50 4.59 34.29
C ALA A 215 13.52 5.00 33.22
N LYS A 216 13.09 5.32 31.99
CA LYS A 216 13.96 5.81 30.90
C LYS A 216 14.20 7.32 30.97
N ASN A 217 13.39 8.06 31.74
CA ASN A 217 13.41 9.52 31.80
C ASN A 217 14.11 10.09 33.05
N ASN A 218 14.69 9.21 33.88
CA ASN A 218 15.63 9.49 34.98
C ASN A 218 17.01 8.93 34.62
#